data_AF-A0AAU6WYN2-F1
#
_entry.id   AF-A0AAU6WYN2-F1
#
_cell.length_a   1.000
_cell.length_b   1.000
_cell.length_c   1.000
_cell.angle_alpha   90.00
_cell.angle_beta   90.00
_cell.angle_gamma   90.00
#
_symmetry.space_group_name_H-M   'P 1'
#
loop_
_entity.id
_entity.type
_entity.pdbx_description
1 polymer ?
#
loop_
_entity_poly.entity_id
_entity_poly.type
_entity_poly.pdbx_seq_one_letter_code
_entity_poly.pdbx_strand_id
1 'polypeptide(L)'
;MIKFVKSIALVTLVVSALSLGAKAQTKAHADSNRIVRKEAHQKLKALLTPQQQAALKENHDKQKAAMAGFRASLTADQKAIMKDKALSHKERKSKLAETFTAEQKKTIAANKAARKESRKAFLATLTEAQKAQMKEIFKDRKGHGGFRHHKAQKA
;
A
#
# COMPACT_ATOMS: atom_id res chain seq x y z
N MET A 1 62.60 -41.12 19.53
CA MET A 1 63.43 -40.75 18.36
C MET A 1 62.66 -39.76 17.50
N ILE A 2 63.21 -38.55 17.39
CA ILE A 2 62.70 -37.43 16.58
C ILE A 2 63.07 -37.70 15.12
N LYS A 3 62.13 -37.54 14.18
CA LYS A 3 62.42 -37.11 12.80
C LYS A 3 61.32 -36.19 12.28
N PHE A 4 61.59 -34.89 12.35
CA PHE A 4 60.99 -33.85 11.52
C PHE A 4 61.38 -34.09 10.06
N VAL A 5 60.43 -34.00 9.12
CA VAL A 5 60.74 -33.54 7.76
C VAL A 5 59.64 -32.57 7.32
N LYS A 6 60.12 -31.40 6.92
CA LYS A 6 59.40 -30.24 6.40
C LYS A 6 58.83 -30.55 5.01
N SER A 7 57.62 -30.06 4.72
CA SER A 7 57.30 -29.68 3.35
C SER A 7 56.38 -28.46 3.31
N ILE A 8 56.66 -27.62 2.34
CA ILE A 8 56.23 -26.25 2.15
C ILE A 8 54.98 -26.23 1.25
N ALA A 9 54.17 -25.18 1.43
CA ALA A 9 53.11 -24.66 0.56
C ALA A 9 51.77 -25.44 0.52
N LEU A 10 50.71 -24.81 1.04
CA LEU A 10 49.77 -24.10 0.17
C LEU A 10 48.85 -23.18 0.98
N VAL A 11 48.90 -21.88 0.70
CA VAL A 11 47.89 -20.90 1.11
C VAL A 11 46.60 -21.22 0.36
N THR A 12 45.50 -21.50 1.07
CA THR A 12 44.15 -21.34 0.52
C THR A 12 43.27 -20.62 1.53
N LEU A 13 43.18 -19.32 1.29
CA LEU A 13 42.18 -18.41 1.82
C LEU A 13 40.81 -18.86 1.32
N VAL A 14 39.96 -19.39 2.21
CA VAL A 14 38.52 -19.58 1.93
C VAL A 14 37.75 -18.59 2.81
N VAL A 15 37.70 -17.35 2.31
CA VAL A 15 36.63 -16.41 2.64
C VAL A 15 35.43 -16.83 1.81
N SER A 16 34.30 -17.14 2.45
CA SER A 16 32.93 -16.78 2.05
C SER A 16 31.92 -17.80 2.57
N ALA A 17 31.44 -17.59 3.79
CA ALA A 17 30.20 -18.21 4.27
C ALA A 17 29.37 -17.17 5.03
N LEU A 18 28.82 -16.19 4.30
CA LEU A 18 27.73 -15.32 4.75
C LEU A 18 27.04 -14.67 3.54
N SER A 19 26.30 -15.46 2.78
CA SER A 19 25.40 -14.94 1.73
C SER A 19 24.03 -15.63 1.74
N LEU A 20 23.53 -15.96 2.93
CA LEU A 20 22.14 -16.32 3.18
C LEU A 20 21.45 -15.20 3.97
N GLY A 21 21.06 -14.11 3.28
CA GLY A 21 20.36 -12.99 3.94
C GLY A 21 19.36 -12.21 3.09
N ALA A 22 19.45 -12.25 1.75
CA ALA A 22 18.64 -11.36 0.90
C ALA A 22 17.12 -11.65 0.94
N LYS A 23 16.69 -12.84 1.38
CA LYS A 23 15.25 -13.19 1.48
C LYS A 23 14.64 -13.00 2.88
N ALA A 24 15.45 -12.88 3.93
CA ALA A 24 14.96 -12.68 5.30
C ALA A 24 14.66 -11.19 5.60
N GLN A 25 15.45 -10.26 5.06
CA GLN A 25 15.23 -8.82 5.26
C GLN A 25 13.91 -8.32 4.66
N THR A 26 13.47 -8.86 3.52
CA THR A 26 12.23 -8.39 2.86
C THR A 26 10.95 -8.73 3.62
N LYS A 27 10.92 -9.88 4.32
CA LYS A 27 9.79 -10.27 5.19
C LYS A 27 9.75 -9.42 6.47
N ALA A 28 10.90 -9.25 7.14
CA ALA A 28 11.01 -8.42 8.34
C ALA A 28 10.58 -6.95 8.09
N HIS A 29 10.96 -6.37 6.95
CA HIS A 29 10.50 -5.03 6.56
C HIS A 29 9.01 -4.96 6.20
N ALA A 30 8.45 -6.01 5.57
CA ALA A 30 7.02 -6.07 5.26
C ALA A 30 6.16 -6.18 6.52
N ASP A 31 6.59 -6.97 7.50
CA ASP A 31 5.91 -7.13 8.78
C ASP A 31 5.99 -5.86 9.64
N SER A 32 7.16 -5.21 9.69
CA SER A 32 7.32 -3.91 10.35
C SER A 32 6.36 -2.85 9.78
N ASN A 33 6.27 -2.75 8.45
CA ASN A 33 5.34 -1.83 7.80
C ASN A 33 3.86 -2.13 8.09
N ARG A 34 3.52 -3.42 8.25
CA ARG A 34 2.16 -3.84 8.60
C ARG A 34 1.81 -3.45 10.04
N ILE A 35 2.76 -3.60 10.97
CA ILE A 35 2.60 -3.23 12.38
C ILE A 35 2.39 -1.72 12.50
N VAL A 36 3.26 -0.91 11.91
CA VAL A 36 3.15 0.56 11.92
C VAL A 36 1.79 1.04 11.36
N ARG A 37 1.30 0.40 10.29
CA ARG A 37 -0.02 0.72 9.72
C ARG A 37 -1.17 0.36 10.66
N LYS A 38 -1.08 -0.77 11.37
CA LYS A 38 -2.10 -1.21 12.33
C LYS A 38 -2.15 -0.28 13.54
N GLU A 39 -0.99 0.10 14.07
CA GLU A 39 -0.89 1.05 15.19
C GLU A 39 -1.43 2.43 14.81
N ALA A 40 -1.04 2.97 13.65
CA ALA A 40 -1.58 4.24 13.17
C ALA A 40 -3.11 4.18 13.00
N HIS A 41 -3.64 3.06 12.52
CA HIS A 41 -5.08 2.85 12.42
C HIS A 41 -5.76 2.82 13.80
N GLN A 42 -5.16 2.16 14.79
CA GLN A 42 -5.68 2.15 16.15
C GLN A 42 -5.65 3.54 16.80
N LYS A 43 -4.54 4.28 16.66
CA LYS A 43 -4.41 5.67 17.11
C LYS A 43 -5.47 6.58 16.49
N LEU A 44 -5.68 6.46 15.17
CA LEU A 44 -6.74 7.20 14.48
C LEU A 44 -8.14 6.82 14.97
N LYS A 45 -8.39 5.54 15.24
CA LYS A 45 -9.70 5.09 15.74
C LYS A 45 -9.96 5.65 17.15
N ALA A 46 -8.97 5.62 18.03
CA ALA A 46 -9.08 6.13 19.39
C ALA A 46 -9.28 7.66 19.44
N LEU A 47 -8.79 8.39 18.43
CA LEU A 47 -8.95 9.84 18.31
C LEU A 47 -10.38 10.29 17.97
N LEU A 48 -11.17 9.41 17.37
CA LEU A 48 -12.49 9.76 16.84
C LEU A 48 -13.60 9.44 17.84
N THR A 49 -14.62 10.28 17.88
CA THR A 49 -15.82 10.02 18.68
C THR A 49 -16.58 8.80 18.14
N PRO A 50 -17.42 8.13 18.96
CA PRO A 50 -18.23 7.00 18.49
C PRO A 50 -19.09 7.33 17.25
N GLN A 51 -19.65 8.55 17.21
CA GLN A 51 -20.43 9.04 16.06
C GLN A 51 -19.57 9.19 14.80
N GLN A 52 -18.37 9.77 14.92
CA GLN A 52 -17.42 9.91 13.82
C GLN A 52 -16.96 8.52 13.30
N GLN A 53 -16.75 7.55 14.20
CA GLN A 53 -16.41 6.18 13.84
C GLN A 53 -17.55 5.47 13.10
N ALA A 54 -18.80 5.65 13.57
CA ALA A 54 -19.98 5.10 12.90
C ALA A 54 -20.14 5.67 11.49
N ALA A 55 -19.97 6.99 11.32
CA ALA A 55 -20.00 7.63 10.00
C ALA A 55 -18.91 7.11 9.05
N LEU A 56 -17.69 6.83 9.55
CA LEU A 56 -16.64 6.21 8.73
C LEU A 56 -17.00 4.78 8.31
N LYS A 57 -17.58 3.99 9.22
CA LYS A 57 -18.03 2.63 8.91
C LYS A 57 -19.12 2.63 7.84
N GLU A 58 -20.12 3.48 7.98
CA GLU A 58 -21.19 3.63 6.99
C GLU A 58 -20.64 4.04 5.62
N ASN A 59 -19.74 5.04 5.58
CA ASN A 59 -19.10 5.48 4.34
C ASN A 59 -18.23 4.39 3.70
N HIS A 60 -17.60 3.55 4.50
CA HIS A 60 -16.84 2.40 4.02
C HIS A 60 -17.77 1.32 3.42
N ASP A 61 -18.90 1.05 4.06
CA ASP A 61 -19.86 0.06 3.59
C ASP A 61 -20.55 0.53 2.30
N LYS A 62 -20.87 1.83 2.18
CA LYS A 62 -21.29 2.48 0.92
C LYS A 62 -20.26 2.31 -0.19
N GLN A 63 -18.98 2.52 0.11
CA GLN A 63 -17.90 2.35 -0.87
C GLN A 63 -17.73 0.89 -1.30
N LYS A 64 -17.91 -0.07 -0.39
CA LYS A 64 -17.90 -1.50 -0.73
C LYS A 64 -19.04 -1.84 -1.69
N ALA A 65 -20.25 -1.38 -1.41
CA ALA A 65 -21.40 -1.59 -2.27
C ALA A 65 -21.17 -0.95 -3.67
N ALA A 66 -20.70 0.29 -3.72
CA ALA A 66 -20.36 0.96 -4.97
C ALA A 66 -19.28 0.23 -5.78
N MET A 67 -18.26 -0.32 -5.10
CA MET A 67 -17.23 -1.13 -5.73
C MET A 67 -17.76 -2.47 -6.25
N ALA A 68 -18.66 -3.12 -5.51
CA ALA A 68 -19.29 -4.37 -5.94
C ALA A 68 -20.17 -4.13 -7.18
N GLY A 69 -21.01 -3.09 -7.17
CA GLY A 69 -21.82 -2.70 -8.32
C GLY A 69 -20.97 -2.36 -9.55
N PHE A 70 -19.88 -1.60 -9.38
CA PHE A 70 -18.96 -1.32 -10.46
C PHE A 70 -18.30 -2.60 -11.01
N ARG A 71 -17.84 -3.51 -10.14
CA ARG A 71 -17.26 -4.79 -10.58
C ARG A 71 -18.25 -5.69 -11.31
N ALA A 72 -19.51 -5.69 -10.90
CA ALA A 72 -20.57 -6.42 -11.57
C ALA A 72 -20.80 -5.88 -12.99
N SER A 73 -20.66 -4.55 -13.18
CA SER A 73 -20.80 -3.91 -14.50
C SER A 73 -19.67 -4.21 -15.49
N LEU A 74 -18.58 -4.87 -15.05
CA LEU A 74 -17.43 -5.16 -15.92
C LEU A 74 -17.73 -6.30 -16.89
N THR A 75 -17.32 -6.12 -18.15
CA THR A 75 -17.42 -7.13 -19.21
C THR A 75 -16.43 -8.28 -18.99
N ALA A 76 -16.57 -9.37 -19.76
CA ALA A 76 -15.64 -10.50 -19.71
C ALA A 76 -14.21 -10.05 -20.05
N ASP A 77 -14.04 -9.26 -21.12
CA ASP A 77 -12.73 -8.75 -21.56
C ASP A 77 -12.08 -7.84 -20.52
N GLN A 78 -12.86 -6.95 -19.91
CA GLN A 78 -12.39 -6.09 -18.82
C GLN A 78 -11.94 -6.92 -17.60
N LYS A 79 -12.69 -7.99 -17.26
CA LYS A 79 -12.30 -8.92 -16.19
C LYS A 79 -11.03 -9.70 -16.55
N ALA A 80 -10.81 -10.03 -17.81
CA ALA A 80 -9.58 -10.67 -18.28
C ALA A 80 -8.36 -9.74 -18.09
N ILE A 81 -8.46 -8.47 -18.48
CA ILE A 81 -7.42 -7.45 -18.25
C ILE A 81 -7.07 -7.34 -16.76
N MET A 82 -8.05 -7.42 -15.87
CA MET A 82 -7.82 -7.36 -14.43
C MET A 82 -7.04 -8.55 -13.87
N LYS A 83 -7.19 -9.74 -14.47
CA LYS A 83 -6.56 -10.99 -14.03
C LYS A 83 -5.20 -11.23 -14.68
N ASP A 84 -4.88 -10.50 -15.74
CA ASP A 84 -3.64 -10.64 -16.48
C ASP A 84 -2.42 -10.30 -15.61
N LYS A 85 -1.62 -11.33 -15.29
CA LYS A 85 -0.41 -11.21 -14.47
C LYS A 85 0.82 -10.76 -15.26
N ALA A 86 0.78 -10.81 -16.60
CA ALA A 86 1.87 -10.32 -17.44
C ALA A 86 1.94 -8.79 -17.44
N LEU A 87 0.81 -8.12 -17.21
CA LEU A 87 0.75 -6.67 -17.08
C LEU A 87 1.16 -6.20 -15.68
N SER A 88 1.93 -5.11 -15.64
CA SER A 88 2.14 -4.37 -14.40
C SER A 88 0.82 -3.76 -13.91
N HIS A 89 0.77 -3.39 -12.64
CA HIS A 89 -0.42 -2.75 -12.06
C HIS A 89 -0.80 -1.44 -12.80
N LYS A 90 0.20 -0.67 -13.26
CA LYS A 90 -0.04 0.58 -13.98
C LYS A 90 -0.62 0.32 -15.38
N GLU A 91 -0.08 -0.67 -16.08
CA GLU A 91 -0.56 -1.07 -17.41
C GLU A 91 -1.96 -1.65 -17.35
N ARG A 92 -2.25 -2.55 -16.40
CA ARG A 92 -3.62 -3.04 -16.16
C ARG A 92 -4.60 -1.89 -15.98
N LYS A 93 -4.23 -0.87 -15.19
CA LYS A 93 -5.09 0.29 -14.95
C LYS A 93 -5.32 1.12 -16.22
N SER A 94 -4.28 1.35 -17.04
CA SER A 94 -4.43 2.11 -18.30
C SER A 94 -5.33 1.37 -19.29
N LYS A 95 -5.00 0.11 -19.59
CA LYS A 95 -5.77 -0.73 -20.51
C LYS A 95 -7.22 -0.89 -20.06
N LEU A 96 -7.46 -1.09 -18.77
CA LEU A 96 -8.81 -1.17 -18.25
C LEU A 96 -9.56 0.16 -18.39
N ALA A 97 -8.89 1.31 -18.21
CA ALA A 97 -9.52 2.62 -18.35
C ALA A 97 -9.93 2.94 -19.79
N GLU A 98 -9.12 2.50 -20.76
CA GLU A 98 -9.39 2.65 -22.19
C GLU A 98 -10.65 1.87 -22.63
N THR A 99 -10.92 0.74 -21.98
CA THR A 99 -12.05 -0.15 -22.31
C THR A 99 -13.37 0.23 -21.63
N PHE A 100 -13.43 1.26 -20.78
CA PHE A 100 -14.66 1.61 -20.06
C PHE A 100 -15.74 2.24 -20.95
N THR A 101 -16.98 1.78 -20.79
CA THR A 101 -18.16 2.36 -21.44
C THR A 101 -18.52 3.74 -20.88
N ALA A 102 -19.40 4.46 -21.57
CA ALA A 102 -19.91 5.74 -21.10
C ALA A 102 -20.61 5.62 -19.73
N GLU A 103 -21.43 4.58 -19.52
CA GLU A 103 -22.12 4.36 -18.24
C GLU A 103 -21.14 4.04 -17.11
N GLN A 104 -20.12 3.22 -17.39
CA GLN A 104 -19.07 2.89 -16.42
C GLN A 104 -18.26 4.14 -16.03
N LYS A 105 -17.90 4.99 -17.01
CA LYS A 105 -17.22 6.28 -16.76
C LYS A 105 -18.09 7.21 -15.92
N LYS A 106 -19.39 7.30 -16.21
CA LYS A 106 -20.36 8.09 -15.41
C LYS A 106 -20.44 7.58 -13.97
N THR A 107 -20.51 6.26 -13.79
CA THR A 107 -20.52 5.62 -12.46
C THR A 107 -19.25 5.93 -11.67
N ILE A 108 -18.08 5.85 -12.31
CA ILE A 108 -16.79 6.20 -11.69
C ILE A 108 -16.79 7.67 -11.25
N ALA A 109 -17.27 8.58 -12.10
CA ALA A 109 -17.33 10.01 -11.81
C ALA A 109 -18.27 10.31 -10.63
N ALA A 110 -19.46 9.72 -10.62
CA ALA A 110 -20.41 9.83 -9.51
C ALA A 110 -19.82 9.31 -8.19
N ASN A 111 -19.22 8.12 -8.21
CA ASN A 111 -18.53 7.55 -7.05
C ASN A 111 -17.35 8.40 -6.56
N LYS A 112 -16.67 9.13 -7.46
CA LYS A 112 -15.61 10.07 -7.09
C LYS A 112 -16.17 11.32 -6.42
N ALA A 113 -17.28 11.88 -6.93
CA ALA A 113 -17.96 13.02 -6.35
C ALA A 113 -18.48 12.69 -4.94
N ALA A 114 -19.23 11.59 -4.80
CA ALA A 114 -19.77 11.14 -3.52
C ALA A 114 -18.69 10.92 -2.46
N ARG A 115 -17.53 10.35 -2.84
CA ARG A 115 -16.38 10.22 -1.93
C ARG A 115 -15.80 11.56 -1.51
N LYS A 116 -15.73 12.54 -2.42
CA LYS A 116 -15.22 13.88 -2.11
C LYS A 116 -16.15 14.59 -1.13
N GLU A 117 -17.46 14.48 -1.32
CA GLU A 117 -18.47 15.03 -0.42
C GLU A 117 -18.46 14.35 0.95
N SER A 118 -18.46 13.02 0.99
CA SER A 118 -18.37 12.25 2.24
C SER A 118 -17.10 12.62 3.02
N ARG A 119 -15.98 12.83 2.32
CA ARG A 119 -14.73 13.30 2.93
C ARG A 119 -14.88 14.73 3.50
N LYS A 120 -15.49 15.65 2.76
CA LYS A 120 -15.72 17.02 3.23
C LYS A 120 -16.60 17.02 4.49
N ALA A 121 -17.72 16.29 4.44
CA ALA A 121 -18.64 16.15 5.58
C ALA A 121 -17.92 15.59 6.81
N PHE A 122 -17.15 14.50 6.65
CA PHE A 122 -16.36 13.94 7.74
C PHE A 122 -15.34 14.95 8.30
N LEU A 123 -14.59 15.65 7.44
CA LEU A 123 -13.60 16.64 7.90
C LEU A 123 -14.25 17.82 8.65
N ALA A 124 -15.49 18.18 8.32
CA ALA A 124 -16.24 19.21 9.03
C ALA A 124 -16.64 18.78 10.45
N THR A 125 -16.76 17.46 10.71
CA THR A 125 -17.03 16.94 12.06
C THR A 125 -15.81 16.96 12.98
N LEU A 126 -14.60 17.17 12.44
CA LEU A 126 -13.36 17.09 13.22
C LEU A 126 -13.05 18.42 13.90
N THR A 127 -12.62 18.34 15.16
CA THR A 127 -12.05 19.50 15.87
C THR A 127 -10.65 19.83 15.35
N GLU A 128 -10.18 21.06 15.58
CA GLU A 128 -8.81 21.45 15.21
C GLU A 128 -7.75 20.60 15.94
N ALA A 129 -7.99 20.24 17.19
CA ALA A 129 -7.13 19.31 17.94
C ALA A 129 -7.07 17.92 17.28
N GLN A 130 -8.21 17.37 16.87
CA GLN A 130 -8.25 16.10 16.14
C GLN A 130 -7.51 16.21 14.79
N LYS A 131 -7.69 17.30 14.04
CA LYS A 131 -6.97 17.53 12.77
C LYS A 131 -5.45 17.62 12.97
N ALA A 132 -5.00 18.29 14.02
CA ALA A 132 -3.58 18.40 14.37
C ALA A 132 -2.98 17.03 14.72
N GLN A 133 -3.64 16.26 15.60
CA GLN A 133 -3.17 14.92 15.97
C GLN A 133 -3.19 13.94 14.78
N MET A 134 -4.20 14.02 13.91
CA MET A 134 -4.20 13.28 12.65
C MET A 134 -2.97 13.61 11.80
N LYS A 135 -2.60 14.89 11.68
CA LYS A 135 -1.44 15.31 10.89
C LYS A 135 -0.15 14.67 11.39
N GLU A 136 0.06 14.59 12.71
CA GLU A 136 1.22 13.91 13.31
C GLU A 136 1.22 12.42 13.00
N ILE A 137 0.09 11.73 13.18
CA ILE A 137 -0.03 10.29 12.84
C ILE A 137 0.30 10.03 11.36
N PHE A 138 -0.01 10.97 10.47
CA PHE A 138 0.31 10.86 9.04
C PHE A 138 1.74 11.32 8.67
N LYS A 139 2.41 12.14 9.49
CA LYS A 139 3.82 12.50 9.27
C LYS A 139 4.72 11.28 9.48
N ASP A 140 4.45 10.50 10.53
CA ASP A 140 5.18 9.25 10.82
C ASP A 140 5.07 8.25 9.65
N ARG A 141 3.99 8.33 8.87
CA ARG A 141 3.78 7.50 7.68
C ARG A 141 4.51 7.98 6.43
N LYS A 142 4.91 9.26 6.35
CA LYS A 142 5.66 9.78 5.19
C LYS A 142 7.10 9.26 5.14
N GLY A 143 7.66 8.82 6.26
CA GLY A 143 9.00 8.23 6.32
C GLY A 143 9.12 6.82 5.72
N HIS A 144 8.00 6.07 5.56
CA HIS A 144 8.07 4.62 5.27
C HIS A 144 7.27 4.12 4.06
N GLY A 145 6.73 4.99 3.19
CA GLY A 145 6.22 4.51 1.89
C GLY A 145 5.13 5.34 1.22
N GLY A 146 5.38 6.63 0.98
CA GLY A 146 4.39 7.52 0.36
C GLY A 146 4.96 8.42 -0.73
N PHE A 147 4.90 7.98 -1.98
CA PHE A 147 4.65 8.84 -3.15
C PHE A 147 5.63 9.99 -3.49
N ARG A 148 6.88 10.00 -2.98
CA ARG A 148 7.88 11.03 -3.37
C ARG A 148 9.12 10.55 -4.11
N HIS A 149 9.41 9.24 -4.13
CA HIS A 149 10.62 8.74 -4.81
C HIS A 149 10.53 8.62 -6.33
N HIS A 150 9.36 8.81 -6.95
CA HIS A 150 9.22 8.57 -8.39
C HIS A 150 9.73 9.71 -9.29
N LYS A 151 10.09 10.87 -8.72
CA LYS A 151 10.67 12.01 -9.48
C LYS A 151 12.20 12.08 -9.43
N ALA A 152 12.88 11.25 -8.65
CA ALA A 152 14.34 11.30 -8.49
C ALA A 152 15.10 10.28 -9.35
N GLN A 153 14.42 9.49 -10.20
CA GLN A 153 15.03 8.47 -11.08
C GLN A 153 14.75 8.69 -12.57
N LYS A 154 14.51 9.94 -12.97
CA LYS A 154 14.65 10.34 -14.37
C LYS A 154 15.64 11.50 -14.41
N ALA A 155 16.91 11.12 -14.49
CA ALA A 155 17.90 11.89 -15.23
C ALA A 155 17.44 11.99 -16.69
#